data_AF-V5J291-F1
#
_entry.id   AF-V5J291-F1
#
_cell.length_a   1.000
_cell.length_b   1.000
_cell.length_c   1.000
_cell.angle_alpha   90.00
_cell.angle_beta   90.00
_cell.angle_gamma   90.00
#
_symmetry.space_group_name_H-M   'P 1'
#
loop_
_entity.id
_entity.type
_entity.pdbx_description
1 polymer ?
#
loop_
_entity_poly.entity_id
_entity_poly.type
_entity_poly.pdbx_seq_one_letter_code
_entity_poly.pdbx_strand_id
1 'polypeptide(L)'
;MTAIKEEEGSISRTFFEKLLDVLLCRGDLSTERLERKPVSVAELFRYASRKDCHYVAAGFVLAVVVGAIMPLTCIFGGLYVNIYLMNTEHIGNESLWRQAMYLCAGYFGVGIALFILCHLQNYFLSLASHNIVGRIRKEFVKAVPAQNAAWFDENNAGTITTKLNENVAQIEDGIGDKIGMLARGVTVFIASAAFAFYYDWRITLVCIWDGPVSAITMAIMSRLSSPPVQGMMSVSGEAGAIAEEAIMNVKTVAACNG
;
A
#
# COMPACT_ATOMS: atom_id res chain seq x y z
N MET A 1 8.34 29.56 -31.38
CA MET A 1 8.71 29.17 -32.76
C MET A 1 9.68 28.01 -32.58
N THR A 2 9.24 26.75 -32.53
CA THR A 2 8.62 26.00 -33.62
C THR A 2 7.62 25.00 -33.05
N ALA A 3 6.43 24.95 -33.66
CA ALA A 3 5.43 23.93 -33.39
C ALA A 3 5.94 22.58 -33.93
N ILE A 4 6.12 21.60 -33.04
CA ILE A 4 6.24 20.21 -33.43
C ILE A 4 4.85 19.61 -33.33
N LYS A 5 4.24 19.51 -34.50
CA LYS A 5 3.02 18.76 -34.79
C LYS A 5 3.49 17.40 -35.29
N GLU A 6 3.46 16.39 -34.43
CA GLU A 6 3.55 14.95 -34.78
C GLU A 6 2.50 14.26 -33.91
N GLU A 7 1.30 14.01 -34.45
CA GLU A 7 0.87 12.67 -34.86
C GLU A 7 1.06 11.60 -33.78
N GLU A 8 0.11 11.52 -32.84
CA GLU A 8 -0.18 10.24 -32.20
C GLU A 8 -1.62 9.84 -32.57
N GLY A 9 -1.70 8.78 -33.36
CA GLY A 9 -2.93 8.12 -33.73
C GLY A 9 -3.73 7.74 -32.49
N SER A 10 -5.04 7.95 -32.60
CA SER A 10 -6.03 7.42 -31.67
C SER A 10 -5.90 5.89 -31.64
N ILE A 11 -5.09 5.37 -30.72
CA ILE A 11 -5.19 3.98 -30.30
C ILE A 11 -6.57 3.87 -29.65
N SER A 12 -7.48 3.17 -30.31
CA SER A 12 -8.81 2.85 -29.78
C SER A 12 -8.63 2.12 -28.45
N ARG A 13 -8.71 2.86 -27.34
CA ARG A 13 -8.57 2.31 -25.99
C ARG A 13 -9.52 1.12 -25.81
N THR A 14 -8.96 -0.04 -25.51
CA THR A 14 -9.69 -1.29 -25.33
C THR A 14 -10.72 -1.11 -24.21
N PHE A 15 -11.89 -1.76 -24.31
CA PHE A 15 -12.92 -1.72 -23.26
C PHE A 15 -12.33 -1.98 -21.87
N PHE A 16 -11.34 -2.87 -21.78
CA PHE A 16 -10.61 -3.19 -20.55
C PHE A 16 -9.84 -1.99 -19.97
N GLU A 17 -9.25 -1.12 -20.80
CA GLU A 17 -8.55 0.08 -20.32
C GLU A 17 -9.52 1.15 -19.83
N LYS A 18 -10.64 1.34 -20.54
CA LYS A 18 -11.71 2.25 -20.06
C LYS A 18 -12.34 1.74 -18.77
N LEU A 19 -12.53 0.42 -18.67
CA LEU A 19 -12.99 -0.23 -17.45
C LEU A 19 -11.95 -0.04 -16.33
N LEU A 20 -10.66 -0.23 -16.61
CA LEU A 20 -9.58 0.01 -15.65
C LEU A 20 -9.52 1.48 -15.21
N ASP A 21 -9.68 2.43 -16.12
CA ASP A 21 -9.64 3.87 -15.83
C ASP A 21 -10.81 4.30 -14.95
N VAL A 22 -11.99 3.70 -15.16
CA VAL A 22 -13.16 3.89 -14.30
C VAL A 22 -12.97 3.21 -12.95
N LEU A 23 -12.46 1.97 -12.93
CA LEU A 23 -12.29 1.15 -11.73
C LEU A 23 -11.16 1.64 -10.82
N LEU A 24 -10.06 2.14 -11.39
CA LEU A 24 -8.88 2.63 -10.67
C LEU A 24 -8.88 4.15 -10.46
N CYS A 25 -9.98 4.84 -10.78
CA CYS A 25 -10.08 6.30 -10.66
C CYS A 25 -8.96 7.06 -11.42
N ARG A 26 -8.42 6.47 -12.48
CA ARG A 26 -7.14 6.88 -13.08
C ARG A 26 -7.26 8.07 -14.05
N GLY A 27 -8.45 8.66 -14.16
CA GLY A 27 -8.71 9.78 -15.07
C GLY A 27 -7.76 10.95 -14.87
N ASP A 28 -7.35 11.23 -13.64
CA ASP A 28 -6.47 12.36 -13.31
C ASP A 28 -4.97 12.02 -13.48
N LEU A 29 -4.51 10.88 -12.90
CA LEU A 29 -3.10 10.46 -12.95
C LEU A 29 -2.58 10.12 -14.37
N SER A 30 -3.46 9.74 -15.30
CA SER A 30 -3.03 9.46 -16.70
C SER A 30 -2.66 10.73 -17.48
N THR A 31 -3.06 11.90 -16.98
CA THR A 31 -2.81 13.21 -17.60
C THR A 31 -1.63 13.94 -16.94
N GLU A 32 -1.21 13.49 -15.76
CA GLU A 32 -0.10 14.07 -14.99
C GLU A 32 1.24 13.67 -15.61
N ARG A 33 1.96 14.64 -16.20
CA ARG A 33 3.33 14.42 -16.67
C ARG A 33 4.24 14.29 -15.44
N LEU A 34 4.61 13.05 -15.10
CA LEU A 34 5.60 12.79 -14.06
C LEU A 34 6.87 13.60 -14.32
N GLU A 35 7.27 14.46 -13.39
CA GLU A 35 8.50 15.28 -13.50
C GLU A 35 9.76 14.42 -13.67
N ARG A 36 9.74 13.18 -13.18
CA ARG A 36 10.82 12.20 -13.35
C ARG A 36 10.29 10.84 -13.78
N LYS A 37 11.03 10.21 -14.68
CA LYS A 37 10.79 8.84 -15.13
C LYS A 37 10.80 7.90 -13.90
N PRO A 38 9.76 7.07 -13.70
CA PRO A 38 9.74 6.11 -12.62
C PRO A 38 10.87 5.10 -12.79
N VAL A 39 11.54 4.80 -11.67
CA VAL A 39 12.64 3.83 -11.60
C VAL A 39 12.03 2.43 -11.61
N SER A 40 12.68 1.48 -12.30
CA SER A 40 12.22 0.09 -12.28
C SER A 40 12.37 -0.51 -10.87
N VAL A 41 11.46 -1.41 -10.49
CA VAL A 41 11.55 -2.14 -9.21
C VAL A 41 12.90 -2.84 -9.06
N ALA A 42 13.47 -3.37 -10.14
CA ALA A 42 14.79 -4.01 -10.11
C ALA A 42 15.92 -3.00 -9.82
N GLU A 43 15.83 -1.79 -10.36
CA GLU A 43 16.81 -0.72 -10.11
C GLU A 43 16.72 -0.18 -8.68
N LEU A 44 15.53 -0.21 -8.07
CA LEU A 44 15.34 0.14 -6.67
C LEU A 44 16.15 -0.77 -5.74
N PHE A 45 16.26 -2.06 -6.08
CA PHE A 45 17.06 -3.04 -5.33
C PHE A 45 18.55 -3.06 -5.71
N ARG A 46 19.05 -2.12 -6.53
CA ARG A 46 20.46 -2.11 -6.97
C ARG A 46 21.47 -2.06 -5.83
N TYR A 47 21.12 -1.45 -4.70
CA TYR A 47 21.99 -1.34 -3.53
C TYR A 47 21.87 -2.52 -2.54
N ALA A 48 21.04 -3.52 -2.86
CA ALA A 48 20.88 -4.72 -2.05
C ALA A 48 22.13 -5.62 -2.14
N SER A 49 22.59 -6.12 -0.99
CA SER A 49 23.66 -7.11 -0.94
C SER A 49 23.05 -8.50 -1.11
N ARG A 50 23.88 -9.50 -1.36
CA ARG A 50 23.44 -10.90 -1.43
C ARG A 50 22.65 -11.29 -0.20
N LYS A 51 23.09 -10.92 1.01
CA LYS A 51 22.36 -11.23 2.26
C LYS A 51 20.97 -10.57 2.31
N ASP A 52 20.87 -9.32 1.88
CA ASP A 52 19.59 -8.60 1.86
C ASP A 52 18.61 -9.23 0.87
N CYS A 53 19.11 -9.69 -0.28
CA CYS A 53 18.30 -10.44 -1.25
C CYS A 53 17.75 -11.75 -0.66
N HIS A 54 18.51 -12.46 0.17
CA HIS A 54 18.00 -13.66 0.86
C HIS A 54 16.91 -13.31 1.87
N TYR A 55 17.05 -12.22 2.63
CA TYR A 55 16.00 -11.76 3.56
C TYR A 55 14.72 -11.35 2.83
N VAL A 56 14.83 -10.64 1.70
CA VAL A 56 13.67 -10.27 0.87
C VAL A 56 12.99 -11.51 0.29
N ALA A 57 13.76 -12.47 -0.24
CA ALA A 57 13.22 -13.72 -0.78
C ALA A 57 12.53 -14.56 0.31
N ALA A 58 13.14 -14.69 1.48
CA ALA A 58 12.55 -15.39 2.63
C ALA A 58 11.26 -14.71 3.10
N GLY A 59 11.26 -13.38 3.22
CA GLY A 59 10.07 -12.60 3.55
C GLY A 59 8.95 -12.77 2.53
N PHE A 60 9.27 -12.80 1.24
CA PHE A 60 8.29 -13.04 0.17
C PHE A 60 7.67 -14.44 0.24
N VAL A 61 8.48 -15.48 0.45
CA VAL A 61 7.98 -16.85 0.63
C VAL A 61 7.06 -16.94 1.85
N LEU A 62 7.45 -16.33 2.97
CA LEU A 62 6.60 -16.28 4.16
C LEU A 62 5.30 -15.52 3.92
N ALA A 63 5.32 -14.43 3.15
CA ALA A 63 4.12 -13.67 2.78
C ALA A 63 3.11 -14.54 2.00
N VAL A 64 3.61 -15.37 1.07
CA VAL A 64 2.78 -16.33 0.33
C VAL A 64 2.21 -17.39 1.26
N VAL A 65 3.02 -17.96 2.16
CA VAL A 65 2.57 -18.98 3.12
C VAL A 65 1.50 -18.42 4.05
N VAL A 66 1.73 -17.24 4.65
CA VAL A 66 0.74 -16.55 5.50
C VAL A 66 -0.54 -16.26 4.72
N GLY A 67 -0.41 -15.81 3.47
CA GLY A 67 -1.56 -15.52 2.62
C GLY A 67 -2.40 -16.75 2.29
N ALA A 68 -1.75 -17.90 2.09
CA ALA A 68 -2.43 -19.17 1.82
C ALA A 68 -3.11 -19.78 3.07
N ILE A 69 -2.58 -19.51 4.28
CA ILE A 69 -3.16 -20.00 5.54
C ILE A 69 -4.37 -19.15 5.97
N MET A 70 -4.40 -17.86 5.64
CA MET A 70 -5.46 -16.93 6.05
C MET A 70 -6.90 -17.43 5.79
N PRO A 71 -7.25 -17.95 4.59
CA PRO A 71 -8.60 -18.46 4.31
C PRO A 71 -9.04 -19.62 5.22
N LEU A 72 -8.09 -20.39 5.77
CA LEU A 72 -8.40 -21.49 6.68
C LEU A 72 -9.13 -21.00 7.93
N THR A 73 -8.85 -19.78 8.38
CA THR A 73 -9.55 -19.17 9.54
C THR A 73 -11.06 -19.07 9.32
N CYS A 74 -11.49 -18.74 8.10
CA CYS A 74 -12.91 -18.73 7.72
C CYS A 74 -13.51 -20.14 7.74
N ILE A 75 -12.74 -21.16 7.30
CA ILE A 75 -13.18 -22.56 7.34
C ILE A 75 -13.39 -23.03 8.77
N PHE A 76 -12.45 -22.74 9.68
CA PHE A 76 -12.62 -23.02 11.10
C PHE A 76 -13.89 -22.33 11.64
N GLY A 77 -14.13 -21.07 11.28
CA GLY A 77 -15.37 -20.35 11.59
C GLY A 77 -16.64 -21.10 11.15
N GLY A 78 -16.66 -21.60 9.91
CA GLY A 78 -17.77 -22.40 9.39
C GLY A 78 -17.94 -23.73 10.14
N LEU A 79 -16.84 -24.41 10.50
CA LEU A 79 -16.89 -25.65 11.27
C LEU A 79 -17.48 -25.44 12.67
N TYR A 80 -17.15 -24.32 13.34
CA TYR A 80 -17.77 -23.99 14.63
C TYR A 80 -19.28 -23.85 14.50
N VAL A 81 -19.73 -23.05 13.53
CA VAL A 81 -21.16 -22.85 13.29
C VAL A 81 -21.86 -24.17 12.99
N ASN A 82 -21.24 -25.04 12.19
CA ASN A 82 -21.81 -26.34 11.85
C ASN A 82 -22.03 -27.26 13.08
N ILE A 83 -21.09 -27.26 14.04
CA ILE A 83 -21.23 -28.06 15.28
C ILE A 83 -22.43 -27.58 16.12
N TYR A 84 -22.69 -26.26 16.14
CA TYR A 84 -23.85 -25.70 16.85
C TYR A 84 -25.17 -25.98 16.13
N LEU A 85 -25.18 -25.95 14.79
CA LEU A 85 -26.40 -26.16 14.01
C LEU A 85 -26.81 -27.64 13.88
N MET A 86 -25.85 -28.57 13.83
CA MET A 86 -26.15 -30.00 13.65
C MET A 86 -26.52 -30.73 14.94
N ASN A 87 -26.09 -30.25 16.10
CA ASN A 87 -26.39 -30.91 17.38
C ASN A 87 -27.69 -30.38 17.97
N THR A 88 -28.79 -31.11 17.83
CA THR A 88 -30.12 -30.73 18.35
C THR A 88 -30.26 -30.83 19.88
N GLU A 89 -29.40 -31.61 20.56
CA GLU A 89 -29.38 -31.72 22.02
C GLU A 89 -28.34 -30.79 22.63
N HIS A 90 -28.80 -29.61 23.07
CA HIS A 90 -27.93 -28.53 23.55
C HIS A 90 -27.56 -28.63 25.04
N ILE A 91 -28.27 -29.46 25.82
CA ILE A 91 -28.12 -29.52 27.28
C ILE A 91 -27.51 -30.87 27.68
N GLY A 92 -26.34 -30.84 28.33
CA GLY A 92 -25.69 -32.03 28.89
C GLY A 92 -24.92 -32.91 27.90
N ASN A 93 -24.74 -32.46 26.65
CA ASN A 93 -24.07 -33.27 25.64
C ASN A 93 -22.53 -33.17 25.74
N GLU A 94 -21.90 -34.16 26.37
CA GLU A 94 -20.43 -34.24 26.49
C GLU A 94 -19.72 -34.38 25.14
N SER A 95 -20.38 -34.96 24.13
CA SER A 95 -19.80 -35.14 22.80
C SER A 95 -19.61 -33.81 22.07
N LEU A 96 -20.57 -32.89 22.22
CA LEU A 96 -20.48 -31.52 21.72
C LEU A 96 -19.34 -30.76 22.40
N TRP A 97 -19.25 -30.86 23.73
CA TRP A 97 -18.18 -30.23 24.51
C TRP A 97 -16.79 -30.68 24.05
N ARG A 98 -16.60 -31.99 23.84
CA ARG A 98 -15.32 -32.54 23.37
C ARG A 98 -14.98 -32.10 21.95
N GLN A 99 -15.95 -32.08 21.04
CA GLN A 99 -15.74 -31.64 19.65
C GLN A 99 -15.42 -30.13 19.58
N ALA A 100 -16.17 -29.31 20.32
CA ALA A 100 -15.93 -27.87 20.41
C ALA A 100 -14.55 -27.58 20.99
N MET A 101 -14.15 -28.26 22.07
CA MET A 101 -12.84 -28.07 22.70
C MET A 101 -11.69 -28.46 21.76
N TYR A 102 -11.83 -29.54 20.98
CA TYR A 102 -10.83 -29.93 19.99
C TYR A 102 -10.67 -28.88 18.88
N LEU A 103 -11.79 -28.34 18.38
CA LEU A 103 -11.77 -27.30 17.36
C LEU A 103 -11.16 -26.00 17.91
N CYS A 104 -11.51 -25.61 19.14
CA CYS A 104 -10.91 -24.49 19.89
C CYS A 104 -9.39 -24.63 20.01
N ALA A 105 -8.92 -25.80 20.43
CA ALA A 105 -7.49 -26.06 20.55
C ALA A 105 -6.77 -25.99 19.18
N GLY A 106 -7.38 -26.54 18.13
CA GLY A 106 -6.87 -26.47 16.76
C GLY A 106 -6.77 -25.03 16.24
N TYR A 107 -7.82 -24.24 16.43
CA TYR A 107 -7.85 -22.83 16.01
C TYR A 107 -6.83 -21.98 16.77
N PHE A 108 -6.66 -22.22 18.07
CA PHE A 108 -5.63 -21.58 18.87
C PHE A 108 -4.22 -21.91 18.35
N GLY A 109 -3.97 -23.17 17.99
CA GLY A 109 -2.71 -23.60 17.37
C GLY A 109 -2.42 -22.89 16.04
N VAL A 110 -3.42 -22.75 15.18
CA VAL A 110 -3.31 -21.99 13.92
C VAL A 110 -3.03 -20.51 14.19
N GLY A 111 -3.67 -19.92 15.21
CA GLY A 111 -3.43 -18.53 15.62
C GLY A 111 -1.98 -18.29 16.04
N ILE A 112 -1.40 -19.19 16.85
CA ILE A 112 0.01 -19.10 17.25
C ILE A 112 0.93 -19.23 16.03
N ALA A 113 0.67 -20.18 15.15
CA ALA A 113 1.46 -20.38 13.94
C ALA A 113 1.44 -19.12 13.04
N LEU A 114 0.25 -18.54 12.82
CA LEU A 114 0.09 -17.29 12.06
C LEU A 114 0.80 -16.10 12.70
N PHE A 115 0.75 -15.99 14.03
CA PHE A 115 1.46 -14.94 14.76
C PHE A 115 2.98 -15.01 14.52
N ILE A 116 3.56 -16.21 14.67
CA ILE A 116 5.00 -16.43 14.46
C ILE A 116 5.37 -16.15 12.99
N LEU A 117 4.61 -16.69 12.03
CA LEU A 117 4.90 -16.51 10.61
C LEU A 117 4.78 -15.04 10.17
N CYS A 118 3.74 -14.33 10.60
CA CYS A 118 3.59 -12.89 10.31
C CYS A 118 4.73 -12.08 10.94
N HIS A 119 5.11 -12.40 12.19
CA HIS A 119 6.20 -11.71 12.85
C HIS A 119 7.53 -11.91 12.11
N LEU A 120 7.86 -13.15 11.74
CA LEU A 120 9.07 -13.46 10.96
C LEU A 120 9.06 -12.77 9.59
N GLN A 121 7.91 -12.77 8.89
CA GLN A 121 7.75 -12.09 7.62
C GLN A 121 8.11 -10.60 7.74
N ASN A 122 7.46 -9.89 8.67
CA ASN A 122 7.64 -8.46 8.85
C ASN A 122 9.07 -8.14 9.33
N TYR A 123 9.62 -8.99 10.19
CA TYR A 123 11.00 -8.84 10.68
C TYR A 123 12.03 -8.92 9.54
N PHE A 124 11.96 -9.94 8.67
CA PHE A 124 12.92 -10.09 7.57
C PHE A 124 12.83 -8.95 6.54
N LEU A 125 11.62 -8.51 6.20
CA LEU A 125 11.41 -7.41 5.25
C LEU A 125 11.86 -6.06 5.83
N SER A 126 11.56 -5.79 7.10
CA SER A 126 12.01 -4.57 7.78
C SER A 126 13.54 -4.53 7.89
N LEU A 127 14.17 -5.65 8.28
CA LEU A 127 15.63 -5.73 8.38
C LEU A 127 16.31 -5.50 7.03
N ALA A 128 15.78 -6.08 5.95
CA ALA A 128 16.29 -5.85 4.61
C ALA A 128 16.15 -4.39 4.17
N SER A 129 15.00 -3.76 4.44
CA SER A 129 14.75 -2.35 4.09
C SER A 129 15.73 -1.42 4.80
N HIS A 130 15.89 -1.55 6.11
CA HIS A 130 16.83 -0.72 6.88
C HIS A 130 18.28 -0.84 6.35
N ASN A 131 18.73 -2.04 5.99
CA ASN A 131 20.06 -2.24 5.41
C ASN A 131 20.23 -1.56 4.05
N ILE A 132 19.24 -1.71 3.16
CA ILE A 132 19.26 -1.13 1.81
C ILE A 132 19.24 0.39 1.90
N VAL A 133 18.31 0.93 2.70
CA VAL A 133 18.15 2.37 2.94
C VAL A 133 19.40 2.96 3.57
N GLY A 134 20.01 2.29 4.54
CA GLY A 134 21.25 2.72 5.15
C GLY A 134 22.40 2.85 4.14
N ARG A 135 22.45 2.00 3.10
CA ARG A 135 23.43 2.13 2.01
C ARG A 135 23.08 3.25 1.04
N ILE A 136 21.80 3.42 0.71
CA ILE A 136 21.32 4.53 -0.12
C ILE A 136 21.71 5.86 0.52
N ARG A 137 21.48 6.04 1.83
CA ARG A 137 21.87 7.26 2.56
C ARG A 137 23.38 7.52 2.47
N LYS A 138 24.20 6.48 2.66
CA LYS A 138 25.67 6.59 2.58
C LYS A 138 26.14 7.02 1.19
N GLU A 139 25.63 6.39 0.13
CA GLU A 139 25.99 6.73 -1.24
C GLU A 139 25.46 8.12 -1.64
N PHE A 140 24.26 8.50 -1.18
CA PHE A 140 23.72 9.84 -1.40
C PHE A 140 24.62 10.92 -0.78
N VAL A 141 24.95 10.79 0.51
CA VAL A 141 25.83 11.75 1.20
C VAL A 141 27.22 11.78 0.59
N LYS A 142 27.72 10.66 0.07
CA LYS A 142 29.01 10.61 -0.66
C LYS A 142 28.95 11.30 -2.02
N ALA A 143 27.82 11.22 -2.72
CA ALA A 143 27.65 11.78 -4.06
C ALA A 143 27.36 13.29 -4.07
N VAL A 144 26.78 13.83 -2.99
CA VAL A 144 26.44 15.26 -2.90
C VAL A 144 27.67 16.18 -3.01
N PRO A 145 28.76 16.00 -2.24
CA PRO A 145 29.95 16.86 -2.34
C PRO A 145 30.70 16.77 -3.68
N ALA A 146 30.48 15.70 -4.45
CA ALA A 146 31.10 15.50 -5.75
C ALA A 146 30.39 16.26 -6.89
N GLN A 147 29.30 16.99 -6.59
CA GLN A 147 28.58 17.79 -7.59
C GLN A 147 29.28 19.13 -7.85
N ASN A 148 29.04 19.70 -9.04
CA ASN A 148 29.62 20.97 -9.47
C ASN A 148 29.00 22.17 -8.72
N ALA A 149 29.73 23.28 -8.62
CA ALA A 149 29.24 24.52 -7.98
C ALA A 149 27.91 25.02 -8.59
N ALA A 150 27.78 24.98 -9.92
CA ALA A 150 26.53 25.37 -10.60
C ALA A 150 25.30 24.54 -10.15
N TRP A 151 25.50 23.27 -9.77
CA TRP A 151 24.40 22.43 -9.26
C TRP A 151 23.98 22.85 -7.85
N PHE A 152 24.93 23.30 -7.03
CA PHE A 152 24.66 23.84 -5.69
C PHE A 152 23.99 25.21 -5.72
N ASP A 153 24.25 26.02 -6.76
CA ASP A 153 23.54 27.29 -6.96
C ASP A 153 22.05 27.06 -7.26
N GLU A 154 21.71 25.97 -7.97
CA GLU A 154 20.33 25.57 -8.25
C GLU A 154 19.66 24.82 -7.08
N ASN A 155 20.45 24.11 -6.25
CA ASN A 155 19.93 23.27 -5.17
C ASN A 155 20.41 23.77 -3.80
N ASN A 156 19.53 24.49 -3.10
CA ASN A 156 19.79 24.95 -1.74
C ASN A 156 20.03 23.76 -0.78
N ALA A 157 20.92 23.93 0.20
CA ALA A 157 21.27 22.93 1.21
C ALA A 157 20.05 22.41 2.00
N GLY A 158 19.07 23.29 2.25
CA GLY A 158 17.80 22.91 2.88
C GLY A 158 17.04 21.88 2.03
N THR A 159 16.88 22.15 0.73
CA THR A 159 16.21 21.26 -0.22
C THR A 159 16.91 19.90 -0.33
N ILE A 160 18.24 19.87 -0.31
CA ILE A 160 19.02 18.62 -0.36
C ILE A 160 18.78 17.78 0.90
N THR A 161 18.75 18.42 2.07
CA THR A 161 18.52 17.74 3.36
C THR A 161 17.10 17.19 3.44
N THR A 162 16.10 17.96 2.99
CA THR A 162 14.71 17.51 2.89
C THR A 162 14.60 16.32 1.94
N LYS A 163 15.18 16.40 0.73
CA LYS A 163 15.22 15.29 -0.24
C LYS A 163 15.88 14.03 0.34
N LEU A 164 16.95 14.18 1.12
CA LEU A 164 17.63 13.06 1.77
C LEU A 164 16.76 12.39 2.84
N ASN A 165 16.00 13.16 3.62
CA ASN A 165 15.19 12.59 4.70
C ASN A 165 13.85 12.05 4.18
N GLU A 166 13.11 12.86 3.42
CA GLU A 166 11.75 12.53 2.98
C GLU A 166 11.75 11.47 1.88
N ASN A 167 12.51 11.66 0.79
CA ASN A 167 12.48 10.70 -0.32
C ASN A 167 13.06 9.36 0.10
N VAL A 168 14.07 9.35 0.97
CA VAL A 168 14.64 8.10 1.46
C VAL A 168 13.70 7.40 2.44
N ALA A 169 12.97 8.13 3.28
CA ALA A 169 11.92 7.54 4.12
C ALA A 169 10.79 6.94 3.26
N GLN A 170 10.38 7.61 2.18
CA GLN A 170 9.40 7.05 1.24
C GLN A 170 9.91 5.77 0.55
N ILE A 171 11.21 5.71 0.22
CA ILE A 171 11.85 4.50 -0.31
C ILE A 171 11.86 3.38 0.74
N GLU A 172 12.15 3.70 2.00
CA GLU A 172 12.15 2.76 3.12
C GLU A 172 10.78 2.12 3.34
N ASP A 173 9.73 2.95 3.33
CA ASP A 173 8.34 2.51 3.41
C ASP A 173 7.94 1.64 2.21
N GLY A 174 8.41 2.00 1.01
CA GLY A 174 8.13 1.27 -0.23
C GLY A 174 8.79 -0.11 -0.28
N ILE A 175 10.07 -0.21 0.09
CA ILE A 175 10.85 -1.45 0.03
C ILE A 175 10.52 -2.40 1.19
N GLY A 176 10.15 -1.86 2.35
CA GLY A 176 9.90 -2.62 3.57
C GLY A 176 8.64 -3.47 3.52
N ASP A 177 7.71 -3.20 4.43
CA ASP A 177 6.55 -4.08 4.64
C ASP A 177 5.58 -4.07 3.45
N LYS A 178 5.51 -2.98 2.69
CA LYS A 178 4.51 -2.82 1.62
C LYS A 178 4.63 -3.87 0.52
N ILE A 179 5.85 -4.25 0.10
CA ILE A 179 6.03 -5.31 -0.92
C ILE A 179 5.52 -6.65 -0.40
N GLY A 180 5.79 -6.97 0.87
CA GLY A 180 5.28 -8.18 1.52
C GLY A 180 3.76 -8.16 1.66
N MET A 181 3.20 -7.01 2.03
CA MET A 181 1.76 -6.81 2.15
C MET A 181 1.04 -6.99 0.81
N LEU A 182 1.60 -6.48 -0.29
CA LEU A 182 1.07 -6.68 -1.63
C LEU A 182 1.08 -8.16 -2.04
N ALA A 183 2.22 -8.84 -1.86
CA ALA A 183 2.35 -10.27 -2.16
C ALA A 183 1.37 -11.13 -1.34
N ARG A 184 1.26 -10.83 -0.04
CA ARG A 184 0.28 -11.46 0.85
C ARG A 184 -1.13 -11.20 0.37
N GLY A 185 -1.49 -9.95 0.06
CA GLY A 185 -2.83 -9.57 -0.41
C GLY A 185 -3.25 -10.34 -1.66
N VAL A 186 -2.35 -10.43 -2.66
CA VAL A 186 -2.59 -11.22 -3.88
C VAL A 186 -2.78 -12.70 -3.55
N THR A 187 -1.94 -13.25 -2.67
CA THR A 187 -2.03 -14.67 -2.31
C THR A 187 -3.31 -14.98 -1.54
N VAL A 188 -3.71 -14.13 -0.59
CA VAL A 188 -4.98 -14.25 0.15
C VAL A 188 -6.15 -14.20 -0.81
N PHE A 189 -6.13 -13.29 -1.78
CA PHE A 189 -7.18 -13.17 -2.78
C PHE A 189 -7.32 -14.44 -3.61
N ILE A 190 -6.21 -14.94 -4.17
CA ILE A 190 -6.21 -16.16 -4.98
C ILE A 190 -6.63 -17.38 -4.15
N ALA A 191 -6.07 -17.55 -2.96
CA ALA A 191 -6.38 -18.68 -2.09
C ALA A 191 -7.84 -18.64 -1.63
N SER A 192 -8.33 -17.49 -1.15
CA SER A 192 -9.73 -17.31 -0.74
C SER A 192 -10.69 -17.58 -1.88
N ALA A 193 -10.41 -17.07 -3.08
CA ALA A 193 -11.24 -17.32 -4.26
C ALA A 193 -11.29 -18.82 -4.61
N ALA A 194 -10.14 -19.50 -4.62
CA ALA A 194 -10.07 -20.94 -4.87
C ALA A 194 -10.88 -21.75 -3.85
N PHE A 195 -10.76 -21.43 -2.56
CA PHE A 195 -11.57 -22.07 -1.51
C PHE A 195 -13.07 -21.77 -1.66
N ALA A 196 -13.45 -20.55 -1.98
CA ALA A 196 -14.85 -20.18 -2.17
C ALA A 196 -15.49 -20.98 -3.32
N PHE A 197 -14.82 -21.04 -4.48
CA PHE A 197 -15.27 -21.84 -5.62
C PHE A 197 -15.32 -23.35 -5.33
N TYR A 198 -14.43 -23.86 -4.47
CA TYR A 198 -14.43 -25.27 -4.08
C TYR A 198 -15.67 -25.67 -3.26
N TYR A 199 -16.13 -24.82 -2.33
CA TYR A 199 -17.28 -25.12 -1.48
C TYR A 199 -18.62 -24.95 -2.19
N ASP A 200 -18.87 -23.76 -2.75
CA ASP A 200 -20.10 -23.49 -3.50
C ASP A 200 -19.84 -22.44 -4.57
N TRP A 201 -19.78 -22.89 -5.82
CA TRP A 201 -19.55 -22.02 -6.96
C TRP A 201 -20.73 -21.09 -7.26
N ARG A 202 -21.96 -21.45 -6.87
CA ARG A 202 -23.16 -20.65 -7.17
C ARG A 202 -23.22 -19.42 -6.28
N ILE A 203 -23.00 -19.58 -4.97
CA ILE A 203 -22.95 -18.46 -4.02
C ILE A 203 -21.75 -17.56 -4.35
N THR A 204 -20.60 -18.16 -4.66
CA THR A 204 -19.39 -17.41 -5.00
C THR A 204 -19.57 -16.52 -6.24
N LEU A 205 -20.23 -17.01 -7.29
CA LEU A 205 -20.52 -16.19 -8.48
C LEU A 205 -21.39 -14.97 -8.16
N VAL A 206 -22.35 -15.11 -7.25
CA VAL A 206 -23.17 -13.97 -6.79
C VAL A 206 -22.32 -12.99 -6.00
N CYS A 207 -21.45 -13.47 -5.10
CA CYS A 207 -20.55 -12.63 -4.31
C CYS A 207 -19.51 -11.88 -5.16
N ILE A 208 -19.07 -12.44 -6.29
CA ILE A 208 -18.12 -11.76 -7.20
C ILE A 208 -18.70 -10.44 -7.74
N TRP A 209 -20.03 -10.30 -7.81
CA TRP A 209 -20.68 -9.05 -8.20
C TRP A 209 -20.47 -7.90 -7.20
N ASP A 210 -20.13 -8.20 -5.94
CA ASP A 210 -19.79 -7.17 -4.94
C ASP A 210 -18.48 -6.45 -5.26
N GLY A 211 -17.54 -7.13 -5.94
CA GLY A 211 -16.27 -6.54 -6.38
C GLY A 211 -16.41 -5.31 -7.27
N PRO A 212 -17.11 -5.37 -8.43
CA PRO A 212 -17.32 -4.20 -9.26
C PRO A 212 -18.20 -3.14 -8.58
N VAL A 213 -19.20 -3.53 -7.77
CA VAL A 213 -20.06 -2.56 -7.06
C VAL A 213 -19.27 -1.74 -6.04
N SER A 214 -18.41 -2.40 -5.25
CA SER A 214 -17.52 -1.73 -4.30
C SER A 214 -16.52 -0.82 -5.03
N ALA A 215 -15.94 -1.27 -6.15
CA ALA A 215 -15.04 -0.46 -6.96
C ALA A 215 -15.71 0.80 -7.53
N ILE A 216 -16.94 0.69 -8.06
CA ILE A 216 -17.71 1.86 -8.54
C ILE A 216 -17.99 2.83 -7.40
N THR A 217 -18.36 2.34 -6.23
CA THR A 217 -18.65 3.17 -5.05
C THR A 217 -17.41 3.91 -4.58
N MET A 218 -16.27 3.22 -4.48
CA MET A 218 -14.98 3.87 -4.17
C MET A 218 -14.60 4.91 -5.24
N ALA A 219 -14.91 4.65 -6.50
CA ALA A 219 -14.60 5.57 -7.58
C ALA A 219 -15.43 6.86 -7.54
N ILE A 220 -16.72 6.74 -7.23
CA ILE A 220 -17.58 7.90 -7.02
C ILE A 220 -17.08 8.69 -5.81
N MET A 221 -16.80 8.01 -4.69
CA MET A 221 -16.32 8.67 -3.46
C MET A 221 -15.01 9.42 -3.70
N SER A 222 -14.03 8.80 -4.36
CA SER A 222 -12.75 9.45 -4.69
C SER A 222 -12.96 10.71 -5.55
N ARG A 223 -13.79 10.64 -6.60
CA ARG A 223 -14.06 11.79 -7.47
C ARG A 223 -14.79 12.93 -6.77
N LEU A 224 -15.67 12.62 -5.82
CA LEU A 224 -16.39 13.63 -5.04
C LEU A 224 -15.49 14.29 -3.99
N SER A 225 -14.52 13.56 -3.45
CA SER A 225 -13.62 14.09 -2.42
C SER A 225 -12.48 14.96 -2.96
N SER A 226 -11.98 14.72 -4.18
CA SER A 226 -10.80 15.45 -4.68
C SER A 226 -11.01 16.97 -4.85
N PRO A 227 -12.08 17.47 -5.51
CA PRO A 227 -12.23 18.91 -5.75
C PRO A 227 -12.39 19.76 -4.48
N PRO A 228 -13.21 19.36 -3.48
CA PRO A 228 -13.29 20.09 -2.21
C PRO A 228 -11.96 20.14 -1.45
N VAL A 229 -11.19 19.05 -1.46
CA VAL A 229 -9.87 19.00 -0.80
C VAL A 229 -8.89 19.96 -1.46
N GLN A 230 -8.87 20.03 -2.80
CA GLN A 230 -8.02 20.98 -3.53
C GLN A 230 -8.43 22.43 -3.25
N GLY A 231 -9.73 22.74 -3.27
CA GLY A 231 -10.23 24.07 -2.92
C GLY A 231 -9.93 24.47 -1.48
N MET A 232 -10.01 23.52 -0.54
CA MET A 232 -9.63 23.74 0.86
C MET A 232 -8.13 24.03 0.99
N MET A 233 -7.29 23.32 0.25
CA MET A 233 -5.84 23.54 0.25
C MET A 233 -5.47 24.92 -0.31
N SER A 234 -6.15 25.41 -1.36
CA SER A 234 -5.88 26.74 -1.91
C SER A 234 -6.31 27.86 -0.95
N VAL A 235 -7.50 27.76 -0.35
CA VAL A 235 -7.97 28.76 0.64
C VAL A 235 -7.10 28.75 1.89
N SER A 236 -6.68 27.56 2.36
CA SER A 236 -5.73 27.45 3.48
C SER A 236 -4.36 28.04 3.13
N GLY A 237 -3.93 27.92 1.86
CA GLY A 237 -2.69 28.53 1.38
C GLY A 237 -2.74 30.06 1.36
N GLU A 238 -3.85 30.64 0.88
CA GLU A 238 -4.06 32.09 0.87
C GLU A 238 -4.15 32.66 2.30
N ALA A 239 -4.94 32.04 3.17
CA ALA A 239 -5.01 32.43 4.58
C ALA A 239 -3.65 32.29 5.28
N GLY A 240 -2.89 31.25 4.95
CA GLY A 240 -1.52 31.04 5.43
C GLY A 240 -0.57 32.16 4.99
N ALA A 241 -0.65 32.58 3.71
CA ALA A 241 0.17 33.67 3.18
C ALA A 241 -0.14 35.01 3.86
N ILE A 242 -1.43 35.33 4.08
CA ILE A 242 -1.82 36.55 4.80
C ILE A 242 -1.32 36.51 6.25
N ALA A 243 -1.45 35.37 6.93
CA ALA A 243 -0.94 35.21 8.29
C ALA A 243 0.59 35.34 8.35
N GLU A 244 1.30 34.78 7.38
CA GLU A 244 2.75 34.87 7.27
C GLU A 244 3.20 36.33 7.04
N GLU A 245 2.51 37.09 6.17
CA GLU A 245 2.78 38.51 5.95
C GLU A 245 2.57 39.34 7.21
N ALA A 246 1.47 39.09 7.95
CA ALA A 246 1.18 39.78 9.21
C ALA A 246 2.24 39.48 10.29
N ILE A 247 2.73 38.24 10.37
CA ILE A 247 3.78 37.84 11.31
C ILE A 247 5.11 38.50 10.94
N MET A 248 5.49 38.50 9.66
CA MET A 248 6.73 39.14 9.21
C MET A 248 6.71 40.66 9.45
N ASN A 249 5.55 41.30 9.30
CA ASN A 249 5.37 42.74 9.45
C ASN A 249 4.74 43.16 10.78
N VAL A 250 4.87 42.35 11.84
CA VAL A 250 4.14 42.52 13.12
C VAL A 250 4.31 43.91 13.74
N LYS A 251 5.50 44.53 13.62
CA LYS A 251 5.76 45.88 14.15
C LYS A 251 4.99 46.96 13.39
N THR A 252 4.85 46.79 12.07
CA THR A 252 4.11 47.71 11.20
C THR A 252 2.61 47.57 11.44
N VAL A 253 2.10 46.34 11.48
CA VAL A 253 0.69 46.02 11.79
C VAL A 253 0.30 46.57 13.16
N ALA A 254 1.15 46.37 14.18
CA ALA A 254 0.92 46.91 15.53
C ALA A 254 0.95 48.45 15.57
N ALA A 255 1.82 49.09 14.78
CA ALA A 255 1.88 50.55 14.71
C ALA A 255 0.64 51.17 14.02
N CYS A 256 -0.01 50.43 13.12
CA CYS A 256 -1.23 50.85 12.43
C CYS A 256 -2.53 50.49 13.16
N ASN A 257 -2.46 49.80 14.31
CA ASN A 257 -3.61 49.35 15.11
C ASN A 257 -4.58 48.44 14.35
N GLY A 258 -4.05 47.58 13.48
CA GLY A 258 -4.82 46.64 12.65
C GLY A 258 -4.12 46.33 11.34
#